data_AF-A0A3L8PQU8-F1
#
_entry.id   AF-A0A3L8PQU8-F1
#
_cell.length_a   1.000
_cell.length_b   1.000
_cell.length_c   1.000
_cell.angle_alpha   90.00
_cell.angle_beta   90.00
_cell.angle_gamma   90.00
#
_symmetry.space_group_name_H-M   'P 1'
#
loop_
_entity.id
_entity.type
_entity.pdbx_description
1 polymer ?
#
loop_
_entity_poly.entity_id
_entity_poly.type
_entity_poly.pdbx_seq_one_letter_code
_entity_poly.pdbx_strand_id
1 'polypeptide(L)' 'MPRFYVVFIGRKTGVFFDEWDNVRKLVDGFRCAKYQLFSSKDEACVAFDSFQSS' A
#
# COMPACT_ATOMS: atom_id res chain seq x y z
N MET A 1 6.34 0.32 -16.36
CA MET A 1 6.93 -0.36 -15.18
C MET A 1 5.80 -0.63 -14.19
N PRO A 2 5.61 -1.88 -13.73
CA PRO A 2 4.64 -2.19 -12.69
C PRO A 2 5.00 -1.42 -11.42
N ARG A 3 3.99 -0.81 -10.79
CA ARG A 3 4.12 -0.08 -9.52
C ARG A 3 3.27 -0.81 -8.50
N PHE A 4 3.88 -1.25 -7.41
CA PHE A 4 3.19 -1.92 -6.31
C PHE A 4 2.96 -0.90 -5.20
N TYR A 5 1.70 -0.71 -4.82
CA TYR A 5 1.33 0.20 -3.75
C TYR A 5 0.96 -0.63 -2.52
N VAL A 6 1.73 -0.49 -1.45
CA VAL A 6 1.38 -1.10 -0.16
C VAL A 6 0.69 -0.06 0.66
N VAL A 7 -0.53 -0.35 1.13
CA VAL A 7 -1.27 0.49 2.07
C VAL A 7 -1.24 -0.18 3.43
N PHE A 8 -0.45 0.37 4.34
CA PHE A 8 -0.34 -0.08 5.73
C PHE A 8 -1.50 0.43 6.58
N ILE A 9 -1.90 1.69 6.35
CA ILE A 9 -3.00 2.34 7.06
C ILE A 9 -3.82 3.13 6.04
N GLY A 10 -5.12 2.91 6.01
CA GLY A 10 -6.05 3.58 5.11
C GLY A 10 -7.44 2.99 5.22
N ARG A 11 -8.37 3.40 4.33
CA ARG A 11 -9.70 2.75 4.24
C ARG A 11 -9.61 1.28 3.87
N LYS A 12 -8.63 0.92 3.05
CA LYS A 12 -8.39 -0.44 2.58
C LYS A 12 -6.88 -0.69 2.65
N THR A 13 -6.48 -1.63 3.50
CA THR A 13 -5.09 -2.03 3.69
C THR A 13 -4.78 -3.25 2.86
N GLY A 14 -3.53 -3.38 2.42
CA GLY A 14 -3.06 -4.49 1.58
C GLY A 14 -2.11 -4.06 0.48
N VAL A 15 -1.71 -5.02 -0.33
CA VAL A 15 -0.85 -4.82 -1.50
C VAL A 15 -1.71 -4.64 -2.74
N PHE A 16 -1.61 -3.49 -3.39
CA PHE A 16 -2.32 -3.14 -4.62
C PHE A 16 -1.37 -3.15 -5.82
N PHE A 17 -1.83 -3.82 -6.88
CA PHE A 17 -1.19 -3.82 -8.19
C PHE A 17 -2.06 -3.00 -9.15
N ASP A 18 -2.16 -1.70 -8.91
CA ASP A 18 -3.11 -0.84 -9.60
C ASP A 18 -2.52 0.56 -9.79
N GLU A 19 -3.26 1.41 -10.50
CA GLU A 19 -2.89 2.79 -10.74
C GLU A 19 -3.00 3.64 -9.46
N TRP A 20 -2.09 4.60 -9.30
CA TRP A 20 -2.06 5.50 -8.14
C TRP A 20 -3.40 6.19 -7.90
N ASP A 21 -4.14 6.57 -8.94
CA ASP A 21 -5.42 7.26 -8.79
C ASP A 21 -6.48 6.43 -8.05
N ASN A 22 -6.47 5.11 -8.23
CA ASN A 22 -7.37 4.21 -7.51
C ASN A 22 -6.93 4.08 -6.04
N VAL A 23 -5.62 3.92 -5.80
CA VAL A 23 -5.05 3.81 -4.44
C VAL A 23 -5.22 5.11 -3.67
N ARG A 24 -4.98 6.25 -4.33
CA ARG A 24 -5.11 7.59 -3.77
C ARG A 24 -6.51 7.80 -3.21
N LYS A 25 -7.58 7.40 -3.90
CA LYS A 25 -8.96 7.51 -3.37
C LYS A 25 -9.20 6.70 -2.08
N LEU A 26 -8.37 5.69 -1.79
CA LEU A 26 -8.46 4.86 -0.58
C LEU A 26 -7.70 5.48 0.61
N VAL A 27 -6.65 6.25 0.35
CA VAL A 27 -5.83 6.93 1.37
C VAL A 27 -6.18 8.40 1.56
N ASP A 28 -6.67 9.07 0.51
CA ASP A 28 -7.07 10.48 0.49
C ASP A 28 -8.31 10.68 1.37
N GLY A 29 -8.18 11.53 2.38
CA GLY A 29 -9.20 11.74 3.42
C GLY A 29 -9.10 10.82 4.63
N PHE A 30 -8.15 9.89 4.70
CA PHE A 30 -7.93 9.06 5.89
C PHE A 30 -6.86 9.70 6.80
N ARG A 31 -7.23 10.06 8.04
CA ARG A 31 -6.24 10.55 9.01
C ARG A 31 -5.23 9.44 9.30
N CYS A 32 -3.95 9.78 9.14
CA CYS A 32 -2.81 8.87 9.33
C CYS A 32 -2.67 7.75 8.27
N ALA A 33 -3.13 7.98 7.04
CA ALA A 33 -2.87 7.03 5.96
C ALA A 33 -1.36 6.80 5.77
N LYS A 34 -0.95 5.54 5.74
CA LYS A 34 0.43 5.12 5.47
C LYS A 34 0.43 4.22 4.25
N TYR A 35 1.15 4.63 3.23
CA TYR A 35 1.36 3.86 2.02
C TYR A 35 2.82 3.95 1.56
N GLN A 36 3.27 2.98 0.78
CA GLN A 36 4.63 2.94 0.24
C GLN A 36 4.63 2.28 -1.14
N LEU A 37 5.49 2.80 -2.02
CA LEU A 37 5.65 2.32 -3.38
C LEU A 37 6.81 1.33 -3.44
N PHE A 38 6.59 0.21 -4.11
CA PHE A 38 7.60 -0.81 -4.37
C PHE A 38 7.66 -1.14 -5.87
N SER A 39 8.84 -1.56 -6.30
CA SER A 39 9.08 -2.03 -7.66
C SER A 39 8.83 -3.53 -7.81
N SER A 40 8.79 -4.27 -6.69
CA SER A 40 8.66 -5.73 -6.63
C SER A 40 7.50 -6.16 -5.73
N LYS A 41 6.78 -7.21 -6.15
CA LYS A 41 5.67 -7.81 -5.37
C LYS A 41 6.16 -8.42 -4.06
N ASP A 42 7.31 -9.10 -4.08
CA ASP A 42 7.87 -9.75 -2.90
C ASP A 42 8.23 -8.74 -1.81
N GLU A 43 8.92 -7.66 -2.17
CA GLU A 43 9.22 -6.56 -1.22
C GLU A 43 7.94 -5.96 -0.64
N ALA A 44 6.93 -5.77 -1.48
CA ALA A 44 5.64 -5.23 -1.07
C ALA A 44 4.92 -6.15 -0.05
N CYS A 45 4.90 -7.46 -0.29
CA CYS A 45 4.35 -8.44 0.64
C CYS A 45 5.13 -8.49 1.96
N VAL A 46 6.46 -8.54 1.90
CA VAL A 46 7.32 -8.59 3.11
C VAL A 46 7.12 -7.36 3.97
N ALA A 47 7.06 -6.17 3.36
CA ALA A 47 6.82 -4.94 4.10
C ALA A 47 5.45 -4.96 4.79
N PHE A 48 4.39 -5.41 4.08
CA PHE A 48 3.04 -5.49 4.64
C PHE A 48 2.95 -6.50 5.80
N ASP A 49 3.59 -7.67 5.66
CA ASP A 49 3.64 -8.72 6.67
C ASP A 49 4.42 -8.28 7.93
N SER A 50 5.57 -7.62 7.72
CA SER A 50 6.36 -7.03 8.81
C SER A 50 5.56 -6.00 9.59
N PHE A 51 4.69 -5.24 8.91
CA PHE A 51 3.82 -4.24 9.54
C PHE A 51 2.67 -4.87 10.34
N GLN A 52 2.11 -6.00 9.90
CA GLN A 52 1.06 -6.72 10.65
C GLN A 52 1.59 -7.51 11.85
N SER A 53 2.87 -7.88 11.82
CA SER A 53 3.50 -8.70 12.87
C SER A 53 4.08 -7.90 14.05
N SER A 54 3.81 -6.59 14.13
CA SER A 54 4.33 -5.68 15.18
C SER A 54 3.23 -5.05 16.04
#